data_AF-A0A645H761-F1
#
_entry.id   AF-A0A645H761-F1
#
_cell.length_a   1.000
_cell.length_b   1.000
_cell.length_c   1.000
_cell.angle_alpha   90.00
_cell.angle_beta   90.00
_cell.angle_gamma   90.00
#
_symmetry.space_group_name_H-M   'P 1'
#
loop_
_entity.id
_entity.type
_entity.pdbx_description
1 polymer ?
#
loop_
_entity_poly.entity_id
_entity_poly.type
_entity_poly.pdbx_seq_one_letter_code
_entity_poly.pdbx_strand_id
1 'polypeptide(L)'
;MSDHLGVSLKDIRSTLNELANHYLEEHGLVLCKVAEGWEIYTDPEFSDVVSAFRETSLRQKVRLSRAAVESLAVIAYNQPVTRSEIEEIRGVRCERVLDTLLSYGLIRIAGRRKGTGSPLLYRTTPVFLEHFGLESISDLPTLEEVEEFVAEECKK
;
A
#
# COMPACT_ATOMS: atom_id res chain seq x y z
N MET A 1 34.18 2.14 -6.53
CA MET A 1 33.90 3.57 -6.29
C MET A 1 34.95 4.47 -6.95
N SER A 2 36.25 4.28 -6.68
CA SER A 2 37.35 5.04 -7.35
C SER A 2 37.36 4.88 -8.87
N ASP A 3 37.33 3.65 -9.39
CA ASP A 3 37.34 3.39 -10.83
C ASP A 3 36.11 3.94 -11.58
N HIS A 4 34.97 4.05 -10.87
CA HIS A 4 33.70 4.48 -11.46
C HIS A 4 33.52 6.01 -11.42
N LEU A 5 34.08 6.66 -10.39
CA LEU A 5 34.00 8.11 -10.24
C LEU A 5 35.22 8.82 -10.84
N GLY A 6 36.29 8.08 -11.21
CA GLY A 6 37.51 8.64 -11.77
C GLY A 6 38.31 9.53 -10.80
N VAL A 7 38.12 9.33 -9.48
CA VAL A 7 38.74 10.16 -8.42
C VAL A 7 39.66 9.32 -7.55
N SER A 8 40.67 9.95 -6.95
CA SER A 8 41.63 9.24 -6.11
C SER A 8 40.98 8.69 -4.84
N LEU A 9 41.49 7.56 -4.32
CA LEU A 9 41.01 6.98 -3.07
C LEU A 9 41.15 7.92 -1.87
N LYS A 10 42.14 8.83 -1.92
CA LYS A 10 42.36 9.83 -0.87
C LYS A 10 41.24 10.87 -0.87
N ASP A 11 40.86 11.36 -2.04
CA ASP A 11 39.81 12.37 -2.18
C ASP A 11 38.46 11.76 -1.79
N ILE A 12 38.16 10.54 -2.28
CA ILE A 12 36.95 9.80 -1.91
C ILE A 12 36.85 9.63 -0.39
N ARG A 13 37.95 9.26 0.26
CA ARG A 13 37.96 9.11 1.72
C ARG A 13 37.75 10.43 2.46
N SER A 14 38.32 11.53 1.96
CA SER A 14 38.10 12.87 2.53
C SER A 14 36.64 13.26 2.41
N THR A 15 36.07 13.16 1.22
CA THR A 15 34.67 13.51 0.96
C THR A 15 33.70 12.63 1.74
N LEU A 16 33.98 11.33 1.90
CA LEU A 16 33.14 10.45 2.72
C LEU A 16 33.18 10.82 4.21
N ASN A 17 34.33 11.28 4.72
CA ASN A 17 34.41 11.77 6.10
C ASN A 17 33.67 13.11 6.26
N GLU A 18 33.79 14.02 5.29
CA GLU A 18 33.04 15.28 5.27
C GLU A 18 31.53 15.01 5.22
N LEU A 19 31.10 14.08 4.37
CA LEU A 19 29.72 13.65 4.26
C LEU A 19 29.22 12.99 5.56
N ALA A 20 30.05 12.16 6.20
CA ALA A 20 29.70 11.57 7.49
C ALA A 20 29.51 12.64 8.57
N ASN A 21 30.37 13.66 8.62
CA ASN A 21 30.21 14.78 9.55
C ASN A 21 28.96 15.60 9.25
N HIS A 22 28.65 15.83 7.96
CA HIS A 22 27.43 16.51 7.58
C HIS A 22 26.19 15.78 8.10
N TYR A 23 26.13 14.44 7.93
CA TYR A 23 25.03 13.63 8.43
C TYR A 23 24.91 13.59 9.97
N LEU A 24 25.99 13.86 10.73
CA LEU A 24 25.96 13.92 12.20
C LEU A 24 25.35 15.21 12.77
N GLU A 25 25.03 16.20 11.93
CA GLU A 25 24.36 17.43 12.36
C GLU A 25 22.83 17.23 12.47
N GLU A 26 21.99 18.05 11.83
CA GLU A 26 20.52 18.00 11.96
C GLU A 26 19.86 17.06 10.94
N HIS A 27 20.36 15.82 10.82
CA HIS A 27 19.80 14.83 9.88
C HIS A 27 19.28 13.57 10.58
N GLY A 28 18.26 12.94 9.99
CA GLY A 28 17.73 11.66 10.47
C GLY A 28 18.52 10.42 10.03
N LEU A 29 19.69 10.61 9.43
CA LEU A 29 20.48 9.58 8.79
C LEU A 29 21.94 9.70 9.20
N VAL A 30 22.65 8.58 9.30
CA VAL A 30 24.08 8.51 9.60
C VAL A 30 24.82 7.72 8.52
N LEU A 31 26.00 8.19 8.14
CA LEU A 31 26.87 7.46 7.22
C LEU A 31 27.88 6.64 8.03
N CYS A 32 27.74 5.33 8.01
CA CYS A 32 28.58 4.40 8.77
C CYS A 32 29.57 3.68 7.85
N LYS A 33 30.78 3.48 8.36
CA LYS A 33 31.75 2.59 7.71
C LYS A 33 31.48 1.15 8.16
N VAL A 34 31.11 0.28 7.23
CA VAL A 34 30.76 -1.13 7.52
C VAL A 34 31.54 -2.05 6.58
N ALA A 35 32.22 -3.05 7.16
CA ALA A 35 33.06 -4.01 6.45
C ALA A 35 34.01 -3.32 5.45
N GLU A 36 33.85 -3.60 4.15
CA GLU A 36 34.67 -3.07 3.06
C GLU A 36 34.15 -1.75 2.46
N GLY A 37 33.07 -1.19 3.01
CA GLY A 37 32.37 -0.07 2.42
C GLY A 37 31.82 0.96 3.39
N TRP A 38 30.92 1.78 2.85
CA TRP A 38 30.19 2.80 3.57
C TRP A 38 28.71 2.64 3.24
N GLU A 39 27.86 2.74 4.26
CA GLU A 39 26.42 2.54 4.17
C GLU A 39 25.70 3.61 4.97
N ILE A 40 24.52 4.03 4.49
CA ILE A 40 23.67 4.99 5.17
C ILE A 40 22.65 4.23 6.01
N TYR A 41 22.53 4.62 7.27
CA TYR A 41 21.55 4.12 8.23
C TYR A 41 20.65 5.25 8.73
N THR A 42 19.51 4.91 9.32
CA THR A 42 18.76 5.87 10.14
C THR A 42 19.53 6.15 11.42
N ASP A 43 19.52 7.40 11.88
CA ASP A 43 20.14 7.74 13.16
C ASP A 43 19.48 6.92 14.30
N PRO A 44 20.27 6.25 15.16
CA PRO A 44 19.76 5.51 16.31
C PRO A 44 18.86 6.31 17.25
N GLU A 45 19.01 7.64 17.32
CA GLU A 45 18.12 8.52 18.09
C GLU A 45 16.65 8.39 17.64
N PHE A 46 16.41 8.13 16.35
CA PHE A 46 15.06 7.93 15.81
C PHE A 46 14.61 6.46 15.83
N SER A 47 15.38 5.54 16.45
CA SER A 47 15.07 4.11 16.46
C SER A 47 13.64 3.81 16.93
N ASP A 48 13.18 4.48 17.99
CA ASP A 48 11.83 4.28 18.53
C ASP A 48 10.74 4.77 17.56
N VAL A 49 10.95 5.94 16.96
CA VAL A 49 10.02 6.53 15.97
C VAL A 49 9.96 5.67 14.71
N VAL A 50 11.10 5.24 14.19
CA VAL A 50 11.20 4.37 13.02
C VAL A 50 10.60 3.00 13.32
N SER A 51 10.79 2.46 14.52
CA SER A 51 10.20 1.18 14.93
C SER A 51 8.67 1.29 15.07
N ALA A 52 8.16 2.33 15.73
CA ALA A 52 6.73 2.60 15.83
C ALA A 52 6.09 2.82 14.44
N PHE A 53 6.77 3.57 13.56
CA PHE A 53 6.36 3.73 12.18
C PHE A 53 6.36 2.41 11.43
N ARG A 54 7.39 1.58 11.56
CA ARG A 54 7.44 0.25 10.94
C ARG A 54 6.33 -0.65 11.47
N GLU A 55 6.07 -0.66 12.77
CA GLU A 55 4.98 -1.46 13.35
C GLU A 55 3.60 -1.00 12.89
N THR A 56 3.40 0.30 12.71
CA THR A 56 2.14 0.86 12.23
C THR A 56 1.97 0.65 10.72
N SER A 57 3.00 0.97 9.95
CA SER A 57 2.99 0.96 8.48
C SER A 57 3.15 -0.45 7.88
N LEU A 58 3.83 -1.38 8.55
CA LEU A 58 3.92 -2.77 8.10
C LEU A 58 2.70 -3.59 8.50
N ARG A 59 1.97 -3.22 9.56
CA ARG A 59 0.62 -3.74 9.82
C ARG A 59 -0.38 -3.31 8.72
N GLN A 60 -0.10 -2.22 8.00
CA GLN A 60 -0.99 -1.67 6.97
C GLN A 60 -0.90 -2.33 5.58
N LYS A 61 0.08 -3.19 5.29
CA LYS A 61 0.03 -3.99 4.06
C LYS A 61 -0.92 -5.16 4.25
N VAL A 62 -2.22 -4.84 4.25
CA VAL A 62 -3.30 -5.82 4.15
C VAL A 62 -3.03 -6.71 2.95
N ARG A 63 -2.57 -7.94 3.19
CA ARG A 63 -2.36 -8.91 2.12
C ARG A 63 -3.69 -9.54 1.76
N LEU A 64 -4.35 -8.95 0.77
CA LEU A 64 -5.57 -9.50 0.22
C LEU A 64 -5.24 -10.69 -0.68
N SER A 65 -6.00 -11.78 -0.50
CA SER A 65 -5.99 -12.87 -1.48
C SER A 65 -6.61 -12.38 -2.79
N ARG A 66 -6.33 -13.08 -3.90
CA ARG A 66 -6.97 -12.78 -5.19
C ARG A 66 -8.49 -12.72 -5.07
N ALA A 67 -9.10 -13.69 -4.39
CA ALA A 67 -10.54 -13.71 -4.18
C ALA A 67 -11.05 -12.48 -3.39
N ALA A 68 -10.25 -11.96 -2.46
CA ALA A 68 -10.59 -10.77 -1.68
C ALA A 68 -10.49 -9.49 -2.51
N VAL A 69 -9.44 -9.34 -3.32
CA VAL A 69 -9.30 -8.23 -4.26
C VAL A 69 -10.45 -8.22 -5.26
N GLU A 70 -10.77 -9.37 -5.85
CA GLU A 70 -11.87 -9.48 -6.81
C GLU A 70 -13.24 -9.12 -6.17
N SER A 71 -13.49 -9.49 -4.91
CA SER A 71 -14.74 -9.10 -4.22
C SER A 71 -14.75 -7.62 -3.88
N LEU A 72 -13.60 -7.09 -3.45
CA LEU A 72 -13.45 -5.69 -3.12
C LEU A 72 -13.68 -4.79 -4.34
N ALA A 73 -13.19 -5.21 -5.52
CA ALA A 73 -13.47 -4.53 -6.78
C ALA A 73 -14.97 -4.48 -7.09
N VAL A 74 -15.68 -5.61 -6.98
CA VAL A 74 -17.14 -5.64 -7.16
C VAL A 74 -17.84 -4.65 -6.23
N ILE A 75 -17.43 -4.58 -4.96
CA ILE A 75 -17.99 -3.63 -4.00
C ILE A 75 -17.68 -2.19 -4.40
N ALA A 76 -16.44 -1.89 -4.76
CA ALA A 76 -16.00 -0.53 -5.08
C ALA A 76 -16.76 0.06 -6.28
N TYR A 77 -16.97 -0.74 -7.34
CA TYR A 77 -17.69 -0.31 -8.54
C TYR A 77 -19.22 -0.32 -8.41
N ASN A 78 -19.79 -1.17 -7.55
CA ASN A 78 -21.25 -1.36 -7.46
C ASN A 78 -21.86 -0.84 -6.14
N GLN A 79 -21.09 -0.15 -5.31
CA GLN A 79 -21.60 0.33 -4.02
C GLN A 79 -22.75 1.34 -4.17
N PRO A 80 -23.75 1.30 -3.27
CA PRO A 80 -23.93 0.34 -2.19
C PRO A 80 -24.50 -1.01 -2.68
N VAL A 81 -23.84 -2.13 -2.33
CA VAL A 81 -24.15 -3.47 -2.85
C VAL A 81 -24.44 -4.49 -1.73
N THR A 82 -25.29 -5.48 -1.99
CA THR A 82 -25.61 -6.57 -1.05
C THR A 82 -24.71 -7.78 -1.23
N ARG A 83 -24.61 -8.65 -0.21
CA ARG A 83 -23.87 -9.92 -0.32
C ARG A 83 -24.32 -10.76 -1.52
N SER A 84 -25.64 -10.87 -1.73
CA SER A 84 -26.21 -11.67 -2.81
C SER A 84 -25.79 -11.17 -4.19
N GLU A 85 -25.78 -9.85 -4.41
CA GLU A 85 -25.34 -9.25 -5.68
C GLU A 85 -23.85 -9.48 -5.92
N ILE A 86 -23.02 -9.43 -4.87
CA ILE A 86 -21.59 -9.74 -4.99
C ILE A 86 -21.40 -11.21 -5.39
N GLU A 87 -22.13 -12.13 -4.76
CA GLU A 87 -22.06 -13.56 -5.08
C GLU A 87 -22.57 -13.88 -6.49
N GLU A 88 -23.58 -13.15 -6.96
CA GLU A 88 -24.12 -13.26 -8.32
C GLU A 88 -23.08 -12.83 -9.37
N ILE A 89 -22.42 -11.69 -9.16
CA ILE A 89 -21.37 -11.19 -10.07
C ILE A 89 -20.12 -12.09 -10.04
N ARG A 90 -19.72 -12.56 -8.85
CA ARG A 90 -18.51 -13.39 -8.68
C ARG A 90 -18.74 -14.86 -9.02
N GLY A 91 -19.98 -15.33 -9.04
CA GLY A 91 -20.33 -16.74 -9.22
C GLY A 91 -19.91 -17.66 -8.06
N VAL A 92 -19.43 -17.11 -6.94
CA VAL A 92 -18.94 -17.87 -5.77
C VAL A 92 -19.33 -17.20 -4.46
N ARG A 93 -19.45 -18.01 -3.40
CA ARG A 93 -19.75 -17.51 -2.04
C ARG A 93 -18.64 -16.60 -1.52
N CYS A 94 -19.01 -15.47 -0.94
CA CYS A 94 -18.06 -14.44 -0.50
C CYS A 94 -18.13 -14.08 0.99
N GLU A 95 -18.87 -14.83 1.81
CA GLU A 95 -19.08 -14.55 3.25
C GLU A 95 -17.77 -14.33 4.03
N ARG A 96 -16.84 -15.29 3.99
CA ARG A 96 -15.52 -15.15 4.64
C ARG A 96 -14.71 -13.98 4.12
N VAL A 97 -14.84 -13.67 2.84
CA VAL A 97 -14.13 -12.55 2.22
C VAL A 97 -14.70 -11.23 2.74
N LEU A 98 -16.03 -11.12 2.87
CA LEU A 98 -16.67 -9.95 3.45
C LEU A 98 -16.26 -9.74 4.90
N ASP A 99 -16.23 -10.80 5.72
CA ASP A 99 -15.75 -10.73 7.11
C ASP A 99 -14.30 -10.23 7.16
N THR A 100 -13.45 -10.75 6.27
CA THR A 100 -12.05 -10.34 6.16
C THR A 100 -11.93 -8.86 5.80
N LEU A 101 -12.64 -8.41 4.76
CA LEU A 101 -12.61 -7.01 4.31
C LEU A 101 -13.18 -6.04 5.35
N LEU A 102 -14.21 -6.46 6.10
CA LEU A 102 -14.74 -5.71 7.24
C LEU A 102 -13.72 -5.61 8.37
N SER A 103 -13.02 -6.70 8.70
CA SER A 103 -12.00 -6.72 9.75
C SER A 103 -10.82 -5.82 9.45
N TYR A 104 -10.45 -5.68 8.17
CA TYR A 104 -9.45 -4.73 7.70
C TYR A 104 -9.97 -3.30 7.55
N GLY A 105 -11.25 -3.06 7.78
CA GLY A 105 -11.86 -1.74 7.65
C GLY A 105 -11.92 -1.22 6.22
N LEU A 106 -11.64 -2.03 5.20
CA LEU A 106 -11.68 -1.64 3.78
C LEU A 106 -13.13 -1.42 3.30
N ILE A 107 -14.08 -2.11 3.91
CA ILE A 107 -15.51 -1.95 3.66
C ILE A 107 -16.27 -1.74 4.98
N ARG A 108 -17.48 -1.19 4.89
CA ARG A 108 -18.40 -1.00 6.01
C ARG A 108 -19.84 -1.25 5.59
N ILE A 109 -20.71 -1.42 6.59
CA ILE A 109 -22.16 -1.49 6.39
C ILE A 109 -22.69 -0.07 6.10
N ALA A 110 -23.34 0.10 4.97
CA ALA A 110 -23.95 1.33 4.47
C ALA A 110 -25.42 1.48 4.88
N GLY A 111 -26.01 0.43 5.44
CA GLY A 111 -27.42 0.37 5.80
C GLY A 111 -28.03 -0.98 5.42
N ARG A 112 -29.35 -1.01 5.27
CA ARG A 112 -30.11 -2.18 4.81
C ARG A 112 -30.98 -1.78 3.63
N ARG A 113 -31.10 -2.66 2.63
CA ARG A 113 -32.03 -2.45 1.52
C ARG A 113 -33.47 -2.65 2.03
N LYS A 114 -34.38 -1.74 1.68
CA LYS A 114 -35.81 -1.88 2.03
C LYS A 114 -36.42 -2.99 1.18
N GLY A 115 -37.04 -3.98 1.83
CA GLY A 115 -37.63 -5.14 1.18
C GLY A 115 -37.54 -6.40 2.03
N THR A 116 -38.04 -7.52 1.49
CA THR A 116 -38.06 -8.83 2.14
C THR A 116 -36.66 -9.27 2.52
N GLY A 117 -36.46 -9.72 3.76
CA GLY A 117 -35.15 -10.12 4.29
C GLY A 117 -34.22 -8.97 4.68
N SER A 118 -34.43 -7.76 4.16
CA SER A 118 -33.66 -6.54 4.49
C SER A 118 -32.14 -6.74 4.53
N PRO A 119 -31.52 -7.15 3.41
CA PRO A 119 -30.10 -7.49 3.34
C PRO A 119 -29.21 -6.27 3.65
N LEU A 120 -28.04 -6.54 4.22
CA LEU A 120 -27.01 -5.54 4.50
C LEU A 120 -26.45 -5.00 3.19
N LEU A 121 -26.26 -3.69 3.14
CA LEU A 121 -25.56 -2.99 2.07
C LEU A 121 -24.11 -2.72 2.50
N TYR A 122 -23.16 -2.97 1.61
CA TYR A 122 -21.74 -2.76 1.80
C TYR A 122 -21.23 -1.63 0.91
N ARG A 123 -20.22 -0.92 1.40
CA ARG A 123 -19.50 0.12 0.65
C ARG A 123 -18.06 0.24 1.16
N THR A 124 -17.19 0.85 0.37
CA THR A 124 -15.81 1.17 0.74
C THR A 124 -15.73 2.29 1.78
N THR A 125 -14.57 2.39 2.41
CA THR A 125 -14.26 3.36 3.48
C THR A 125 -13.11 4.28 3.06
N PRO A 126 -12.79 5.33 3.85
CA PRO A 126 -11.56 6.10 3.63
C PRO A 126 -10.29 5.25 3.70
N VAL A 127 -10.26 4.20 4.53
CA VAL A 127 -9.11 3.26 4.60
C VAL A 127 -8.87 2.56 3.25
N PHE A 128 -9.93 2.28 2.49
CA PHE A 128 -9.78 1.79 1.11
C PHE A 128 -9.11 2.83 0.23
N LEU A 129 -9.53 4.09 0.27
CA LEU A 129 -8.94 5.16 -0.54
C LEU A 129 -7.45 5.35 -0.21
N GLU A 130 -7.10 5.38 1.07
CA GLU A 130 -5.71 5.46 1.56
C GLU A 130 -4.89 4.26 1.08
N HIS A 131 -5.46 3.04 1.14
CA HIS A 131 -4.76 1.82 0.74
C HIS A 131 -4.46 1.77 -0.77
N PHE A 132 -5.34 2.34 -1.60
CA PHE A 132 -5.20 2.37 -3.06
C PHE A 132 -4.65 3.71 -3.60
N GLY A 133 -4.35 4.68 -2.74
CA GLY A 133 -3.79 5.97 -3.13
C GLY A 133 -4.77 6.83 -3.94
N LEU A 134 -6.06 6.76 -3.63
CA LEU A 134 -7.14 7.50 -4.31
C LEU A 134 -7.57 8.70 -3.46
N GLU A 135 -7.90 9.83 -4.06
CA GLU A 135 -8.50 10.96 -3.34
C GLU A 135 -10.01 10.75 -3.16
N SER A 136 -10.65 10.16 -4.17
CA SER A 136 -12.08 9.89 -4.21
C SER A 136 -12.40 8.54 -4.83
N ILE A 137 -13.60 8.03 -4.58
CA ILE A 137 -14.07 6.81 -5.26
C ILE A 137 -14.26 7.00 -6.77
N SER A 138 -14.49 8.25 -7.20
CA SER A 138 -14.67 8.59 -8.61
C SER A 138 -13.35 8.55 -9.39
N ASP A 139 -12.22 8.43 -8.70
CA ASP A 139 -10.89 8.31 -9.30
C ASP A 139 -10.58 6.86 -9.72
N LEU A 140 -11.50 5.92 -9.45
CA LEU A 140 -11.39 4.57 -9.98
C LEU A 140 -11.48 4.59 -11.50
N PRO A 141 -10.62 3.83 -12.20
CA PRO A 141 -10.68 3.70 -13.66
C PRO A 141 -12.07 3.28 -14.12
N THR A 142 -12.55 3.83 -15.21
CA THR A 142 -13.77 3.32 -15.86
C THR A 142 -13.58 1.89 -16.33
N LEU A 143 -14.67 1.15 -16.52
CA LEU A 143 -14.58 -0.23 -17.03
C LEU A 143 -13.90 -0.29 -18.42
N GLU A 144 -14.10 0.73 -19.25
CA GLU A 144 -13.45 0.88 -20.56
C GLU A 144 -11.92 1.02 -20.41
N GLU A 145 -11.46 1.89 -19.51
CA GLU A 145 -10.03 2.04 -19.21
C GLU A 145 -9.43 0.75 -18.65
N VAL A 146 -10.16 0.01 -17.80
CA VAL A 146 -9.72 -1.30 -17.29
C VAL A 146 -9.50 -2.30 -18.42
N GLU A 147 -10.37 -2.32 -19.44
CA GLU A 147 -10.21 -3.21 -20.60
C GLU A 147 -8.96 -2.85 -21.42
N GLU A 148 -8.66 -1.55 -21.58
CA GLU A 148 -7.45 -1.09 -22.26
C GLU A 148 -6.18 -1.51 -21.50
N PHE A 149 -6.14 -1.35 -20.17
CA PHE A 149 -5.00 -1.78 -19.34
C PHE A 149 -4.72 -3.28 -19.47
N VAL A 150 -5.77 -4.11 -19.43
CA VAL A 150 -5.64 -5.56 -19.60
C VAL A 150 -5.14 -5.92 -21.01
N ALA A 151 -5.62 -5.20 -22.03
CA ALA A 151 -5.18 -5.42 -23.41
C ALA A 151 -3.72 -5.03 -23.67
N GLU A 152 -3.17 -4.05 -22.94
CA GLU A 152 -1.75 -3.69 -23.02
C GLU A 152 -0.84 -4.66 -22.26
N GLU A 153 -1.27 -5.19 -21.11
CA GLU A 153 -0.48 -6.20 -20.37
C GLU A 153 -0.36 -7.52 -21.13
N CYS A 154 -1.40 -7.95 -21.87
CA CYS A 154 -1.33 -9.16 -22.70
C CYS A 154 -0.45 -9.03 -23.95
N LYS A 155 0.04 -7.82 -24.28
CA LYS A 155 0.95 -7.57 -25.41
C LYS A 155 2.43 -7.58 -25.01
N LYS A 156 2.76 -7.67 -23.72
CA LYS A 156 4.13 -7.82 -23.20
C LYS A 156 4.45 -9.28 -22.92
#